data_AF-A0A2G2LVQ2-F1
#
_entry.id   AF-A0A2G2LVQ2-F1
#
_cell.length_a   1.000
_cell.length_b   1.000
_cell.length_c   1.000
_cell.angle_alpha   90.00
_cell.angle_beta   90.00
_cell.angle_gamma   90.00
#
_symmetry.space_group_name_H-M   'P 1'
#
loop_
_entity.id
_entity.type
_entity.pdbx_description
1 polymer ?
#
loop_
_entity_poly.entity_id
_entity_poly.type
_entity_poly.pdbx_seq_one_letter_code
_entity_poly.pdbx_strand_id
1 'polypeptide(L)'
;MPATDVAAKIRGALDDIKAADLDDPRLMEVLSLAENLVGSMKLFFGSLDNSIHSEFMHIGQYIARTREEIAALRPNDIRNSRLPTAGAELEAVVNDTENATDTIMSLAESIMDLEPTNLKEYKAGVDEKMMAMIEACSFQDITGQRVSKVVTTLTHIEERVARFSSVMGVLDAEDDGEDEKEQWRQDNLLNGPQLDGPATGQNAIDALFDGDISDEQLGQNDIDSMFD
;
A
#
# COMPACT_ATOMS: atom_id res chain seq x y z
N MET A 1 -48.07 -2.20 18.62
CA MET A 1 -48.63 -2.96 19.76
C MET A 1 -47.70 -4.12 20.02
N PRO A 2 -47.17 -4.29 21.25
CA PRO A 2 -46.30 -5.42 21.56
C PRO A 2 -47.09 -6.74 21.37
N ALA A 3 -46.42 -7.80 20.90
CA ALA A 3 -47.04 -9.10 20.60
C ALA A 3 -47.76 -9.71 21.83
N THR A 4 -47.35 -9.32 23.03
CA THR A 4 -47.98 -9.66 24.31
C THR A 4 -49.40 -9.10 24.45
N ASP A 5 -49.67 -7.88 23.98
CA ASP A 5 -51.00 -7.25 24.08
C ASP A 5 -52.02 -7.92 23.16
N VAL A 6 -51.59 -8.33 21.97
CA VAL A 6 -52.43 -9.06 21.01
C VAL A 6 -52.74 -10.46 21.55
N ALA A 7 -51.74 -11.15 22.10
CA ALA A 7 -51.92 -12.47 22.71
C ALA A 7 -52.76 -12.44 24.00
N ALA A 8 -52.77 -11.32 24.72
CA ALA A 8 -53.63 -11.11 25.89
C ALA A 8 -55.09 -10.85 25.48
N LYS A 9 -55.32 -10.01 24.48
CA LYS A 9 -56.66 -9.74 23.92
C LYS A 9 -57.31 -10.98 23.32
N ILE A 10 -56.55 -11.79 22.58
CA ILE A 10 -57.09 -13.02 21.99
C ILE A 10 -57.47 -14.04 23.07
N ARG A 11 -56.70 -14.12 24.17
CA ARG A 11 -57.03 -15.00 25.30
C ARG A 11 -58.30 -14.55 26.03
N GLY A 12 -58.44 -13.25 26.30
CA GLY A 12 -59.67 -12.70 26.88
C GLY A 12 -60.90 -13.01 26.03
N ALA A 13 -60.80 -12.83 24.70
CA ALA A 13 -61.89 -13.17 23.79
C ALA A 13 -62.21 -14.68 23.75
N LEU A 14 -61.20 -15.55 23.88
CA LEU A 14 -61.39 -17.01 23.97
C LEU A 14 -62.07 -17.40 25.29
N ASP A 15 -61.68 -16.81 26.41
CA ASP A 15 -62.27 -17.05 27.73
C ASP A 15 -63.73 -16.57 27.78
N ASP A 16 -64.04 -15.42 27.15
CA ASP A 16 -65.40 -14.88 27.03
C ASP A 16 -66.32 -15.78 26.19
N ILE A 17 -65.80 -16.37 25.10
CA ILE A 17 -66.55 -17.35 24.28
C ILE A 17 -66.70 -18.67 25.04
N LYS A 18 -65.74 -19.06 25.88
CA LYS A 18 -65.82 -20.25 26.73
C LYS A 18 -66.88 -20.12 27.83
N ALA A 19 -67.17 -18.89 28.27
CA ALA A 19 -68.19 -18.57 29.26
C ALA A 19 -69.61 -18.51 28.68
N ALA A 20 -69.75 -18.42 27.36
CA ALA A 20 -71.03 -18.40 26.66
C ALA A 20 -71.41 -19.83 26.21
N ASP A 21 -72.38 -20.42 26.90
CA ASP A 21 -73.13 -21.67 26.60
C ASP A 21 -72.58 -22.58 25.47
N LEU A 22 -71.91 -23.68 25.85
CA LEU A 22 -71.00 -24.50 25.02
C LEU A 22 -71.50 -25.95 24.74
N ASP A 23 -72.79 -26.17 24.50
CA ASP A 23 -73.27 -27.54 24.16
C ASP A 23 -73.09 -27.92 22.67
N ASP A 24 -72.50 -27.05 21.83
CA ASP A 24 -72.20 -27.35 20.42
C ASP A 24 -70.76 -27.87 20.24
N PRO A 25 -70.56 -29.17 19.95
CA PRO A 25 -69.24 -29.76 19.75
C PRO A 25 -68.42 -29.12 18.61
N ARG A 26 -69.08 -28.44 17.65
CA ARG A 26 -68.39 -27.73 16.56
C ARG A 26 -67.74 -26.43 17.01
N LEU A 27 -68.37 -25.73 17.96
CA LEU A 27 -67.80 -24.52 18.57
C LEU A 27 -66.57 -24.85 19.41
N MET A 28 -66.59 -26.00 20.10
CA MET A 28 -65.44 -26.48 20.87
C MET A 28 -64.24 -26.85 19.96
N GLU A 29 -64.50 -27.42 18.78
CA GLU A 29 -63.45 -27.67 17.76
C GLU A 29 -62.82 -26.36 17.27
N VAL A 30 -63.63 -25.36 16.92
CA VAL A 30 -63.16 -24.03 16.45
C VAL A 30 -62.35 -23.32 17.54
N LEU A 31 -62.79 -23.38 18.80
CA LEU A 31 -62.06 -22.86 19.95
C LEU A 31 -60.71 -23.56 20.14
N SER A 32 -60.67 -24.90 19.99
CA SER A 32 -59.43 -25.65 20.08
C SER A 32 -58.45 -25.29 18.97
N LEU A 33 -58.95 -25.07 17.75
CA LEU A 33 -58.14 -24.67 16.60
C LEU A 33 -57.57 -23.26 16.80
N ALA A 34 -58.38 -22.35 17.35
CA ALA A 34 -57.95 -21.00 17.71
C ALA A 34 -56.92 -21.01 18.85
N GLU A 35 -57.10 -21.82 19.90
CA GLU A 35 -56.09 -22.02 20.96
C GLU A 35 -54.77 -22.55 20.39
N ASN A 36 -54.82 -23.54 19.50
CA ASN A 36 -53.64 -24.10 18.84
C ASN A 36 -52.93 -23.09 17.92
N LEU A 37 -53.68 -22.27 17.19
CA LEU A 37 -53.13 -21.21 16.34
C LEU A 37 -52.44 -20.14 17.20
N VAL A 38 -53.05 -19.72 18.30
CA VAL A 38 -52.49 -18.73 19.24
C VAL A 38 -51.24 -19.28 19.93
N GLY A 39 -51.25 -20.56 20.31
CA GLY A 39 -50.07 -21.25 20.84
C GLY A 39 -48.93 -21.26 19.84
N SER A 40 -49.22 -21.58 18.58
CA SER A 40 -48.24 -21.61 17.48
C SER A 40 -47.68 -20.22 17.17
N MET A 41 -48.53 -19.18 17.12
CA MET A 41 -48.11 -17.79 16.92
C MET A 41 -47.22 -17.30 18.06
N LYS A 42 -47.51 -17.65 19.32
CA LYS A 42 -46.65 -17.30 20.46
C LYS A 42 -45.26 -17.91 20.34
N LEU A 43 -45.17 -19.17 19.95
CA LEU A 43 -43.88 -19.85 19.74
C LEU A 43 -43.11 -19.20 18.58
N PHE A 44 -43.80 -18.89 17.48
CA PHE A 44 -43.21 -18.21 16.32
C PHE A 44 -42.67 -16.81 16.67
N PHE A 45 -43.44 -15.98 17.37
CA PHE A 45 -42.98 -14.66 17.78
C PHE A 45 -41.85 -14.75 18.82
N GLY A 46 -41.89 -15.72 19.73
CA GLY A 46 -40.79 -15.98 20.67
C GLY A 46 -39.50 -16.39 19.97
N SER A 47 -39.57 -17.20 18.90
CA SER A 47 -38.38 -17.53 18.10
C SER A 47 -37.89 -16.35 17.25
N LEU A 48 -38.81 -15.57 16.68
CA LEU A 48 -38.47 -14.40 15.87
C LEU A 48 -37.78 -13.33 16.73
N ASP A 49 -38.30 -13.06 17.92
CA ASP A 49 -37.74 -12.05 18.85
C ASP A 49 -36.33 -12.46 19.31
N ASN A 50 -36.13 -13.75 19.66
CA ASN A 50 -34.80 -14.28 19.97
C ASN A 50 -33.84 -14.21 18.77
N SER A 51 -34.31 -14.51 17.56
CA SER A 51 -33.50 -14.44 16.34
C SER A 51 -33.06 -13.00 16.07
N ILE A 52 -33.99 -12.05 16.10
CA ILE A 52 -33.72 -10.62 15.87
C ILE A 52 -32.78 -10.09 16.96
N HIS A 53 -33.01 -10.46 18.22
CA HIS A 53 -32.13 -10.04 19.32
C HIS A 53 -30.71 -10.59 19.16
N SER A 54 -30.58 -11.86 18.78
CA SER A 54 -29.29 -12.49 18.45
C SER A 54 -28.59 -11.78 17.29
N GLU A 55 -29.33 -11.40 16.25
CA GLU A 55 -28.79 -10.71 15.07
C GLU A 55 -28.32 -9.29 15.41
N PHE A 56 -29.09 -8.52 16.19
CA PHE A 56 -28.65 -7.21 16.69
C PHE A 56 -27.43 -7.31 17.61
N MET A 57 -27.37 -8.33 18.47
CA MET A 57 -26.19 -8.59 19.29
C MET A 57 -24.97 -8.91 18.43
N HIS A 58 -25.14 -9.70 17.37
CA HIS A 58 -24.06 -10.01 16.43
C HIS A 58 -23.57 -8.76 15.69
N ILE A 59 -24.49 -7.92 15.19
CA ILE A 59 -24.14 -6.64 14.54
C ILE A 59 -23.43 -5.72 15.54
N GLY A 60 -23.91 -5.61 16.77
CA GLY A 60 -23.29 -4.80 17.81
C GLY A 60 -21.87 -5.25 18.14
N GLN A 61 -21.65 -6.57 18.27
CA GLN A 61 -20.33 -7.15 18.46
C GLN A 61 -19.42 -6.91 17.26
N TYR A 62 -19.95 -7.04 16.04
CA TYR A 62 -19.20 -6.76 14.82
C TYR A 62 -18.75 -5.30 14.75
N ILE A 63 -19.65 -4.34 15.00
CA ILE A 63 -19.31 -2.90 15.04
C ILE A 63 -18.27 -2.60 16.13
N ALA A 64 -18.41 -3.20 17.31
CA ALA A 64 -17.44 -3.02 18.40
C ALA A 64 -16.05 -3.51 17.99
N ARG A 65 -15.96 -4.71 17.41
CA ARG A 65 -14.72 -5.29 16.88
C ARG A 65 -14.12 -4.43 15.77
N THR A 66 -14.93 -3.99 14.81
CA THR A 66 -14.48 -3.08 13.74
C THR A 66 -13.90 -1.79 14.31
N ARG A 67 -14.53 -1.20 15.33
CA ARG A 67 -14.04 0.03 15.97
C ARG A 67 -12.68 -0.19 16.65
N GLU A 68 -12.49 -1.34 17.29
CA GLU A 68 -11.20 -1.72 17.89
C GLU A 68 -10.10 -1.89 16.83
N GLU A 69 -10.39 -2.54 15.70
CA GLU A 69 -9.43 -2.70 14.60
C GLU A 69 -9.08 -1.37 13.92
N ILE A 70 -10.06 -0.49 13.71
CA ILE A 70 -9.81 0.88 13.20
C ILE A 70 -8.91 1.65 14.17
N ALA A 71 -9.13 1.52 15.48
CA ALA A 71 -8.27 2.13 16.47
C ALA A 71 -6.84 1.54 16.44
N ALA A 72 -6.71 0.23 16.26
CA ALA A 72 -5.44 -0.47 16.17
C ALA A 72 -4.62 -0.11 14.91
N LEU A 73 -5.26 0.31 13.82
CA LEU A 73 -4.60 0.86 12.63
C LEU A 73 -3.82 2.14 12.98
N ARG A 74 -4.29 2.91 13.97
CA ARG A 74 -3.75 4.22 14.37
C ARG A 74 -3.58 5.16 13.16
N PRO A 75 -4.64 5.44 12.37
CA PRO A 75 -4.52 6.22 11.13
C PRO A 75 -3.97 7.63 11.33
N ASN A 76 -4.26 8.27 12.47
CA ASN A 76 -3.69 9.58 12.81
C ASN A 76 -2.17 9.53 13.06
N ASP A 77 -1.64 8.42 13.62
CA ASP A 77 -0.19 8.21 13.82
C ASP A 77 0.51 8.07 12.47
N ILE A 78 -0.10 7.32 11.55
CA ILE A 78 0.40 7.12 10.19
C ILE A 78 0.44 8.45 9.45
N ARG A 79 -0.69 9.18 9.42
CA ARG A 79 -0.84 10.42 8.67
C ARG A 79 -0.01 11.58 9.23
N ASN A 80 0.01 11.75 10.56
CA ASN A 80 0.58 12.94 11.17
C ASN A 80 2.06 12.76 11.59
N SER A 81 2.58 11.53 11.63
CA SER A 81 3.95 11.27 12.11
C SER A 81 4.74 10.37 11.15
N ARG A 82 4.28 9.14 10.89
CA ARG A 82 5.08 8.16 10.14
C ARG A 82 5.33 8.55 8.69
N LEU A 83 4.27 8.91 7.96
CA LEU A 83 4.41 9.32 6.56
C LEU A 83 5.20 10.63 6.40
N PRO A 84 4.93 11.71 7.18
CA PRO A 84 5.76 12.90 7.14
C PRO A 84 7.23 12.64 7.48
N THR A 85 7.51 11.78 8.46
CA THR A 85 8.90 11.42 8.83
C THR A 85 9.58 10.68 7.68
N ALA A 86 8.91 9.69 7.09
CA ALA A 86 9.45 8.96 5.93
C ALA A 86 9.70 9.91 4.73
N GLY A 87 8.78 10.84 4.47
CA GLY A 87 8.97 11.88 3.44
C GLY A 87 10.19 12.76 3.72
N ALA A 88 10.36 13.21 4.96
CA ALA A 88 11.53 14.01 5.35
C ALA A 88 12.86 13.24 5.22
N GLU A 89 12.86 11.93 5.50
CA GLU A 89 14.05 11.09 5.28
C GLU A 89 14.38 10.96 3.79
N LEU A 90 13.38 10.81 2.91
CA LEU A 90 13.58 10.77 1.46
C LEU A 90 14.10 12.11 0.91
N GLU A 91 13.57 13.23 1.39
CA GLU A 91 14.05 14.56 1.01
C GLU A 91 15.51 14.78 1.46
N ALA A 92 15.84 14.32 2.67
CA ALA A 92 17.21 14.36 3.16
C ALA A 92 18.14 13.48 2.33
N VAL A 93 17.69 12.30 1.86
CA VAL A 93 18.45 11.47 0.92
C VAL A 93 18.78 12.27 -0.35
N VAL A 94 17.78 12.91 -0.97
CA VAL A 94 18.01 13.70 -2.20
C VAL A 94 19.05 14.80 -1.95
N ASN A 95 18.87 15.60 -0.90
CA ASN A 95 19.80 16.67 -0.56
C ASN A 95 21.22 16.16 -0.26
N ASP A 96 21.34 15.09 0.54
CA ASP A 96 22.64 14.50 0.90
C ASP A 96 23.34 13.95 -0.36
N THR A 97 22.59 13.35 -1.29
CA THR A 97 23.13 12.84 -2.56
C THR A 97 23.56 13.93 -3.54
N GLU A 98 22.80 15.03 -3.62
CA GLU A 98 23.13 16.18 -4.45
C GLU A 98 24.41 16.85 -3.94
N ASN A 99 24.46 17.18 -2.65
CA ASN A 99 25.64 17.81 -2.04
C ASN A 99 26.91 16.97 -2.18
N ALA A 100 26.80 15.65 -2.02
CA ALA A 100 27.93 14.76 -2.17
C ALA A 100 28.39 14.67 -3.63
N THR A 101 27.46 14.64 -4.58
CA THR A 101 27.77 14.62 -6.01
C THR A 101 28.45 15.92 -6.44
N ASP A 102 27.95 17.08 -6.01
CA ASP A 102 28.58 18.38 -6.25
C ASP A 102 30.01 18.43 -5.70
N THR A 103 30.21 17.89 -4.50
CA THR A 103 31.53 17.79 -3.88
C THR A 103 32.47 16.90 -4.70
N ILE A 104 32.00 15.73 -5.13
CA ILE A 104 32.78 14.79 -5.95
C ILE A 104 33.15 15.44 -7.29
N MET A 105 32.21 16.10 -7.96
CA MET A 105 32.46 16.81 -9.23
C MET A 105 33.48 17.94 -9.05
N SER A 106 33.34 18.76 -8.01
CA SER A 106 34.27 19.85 -7.69
C SER A 106 35.70 19.33 -7.42
N LEU A 107 35.82 18.18 -6.76
CA LEU A 107 37.11 17.52 -6.52
C LEU A 107 37.71 16.96 -7.83
N ALA A 108 36.90 16.40 -8.71
CA ALA A 108 37.33 15.93 -10.01
C ALA A 108 37.82 17.08 -10.91
N GLU A 109 37.06 18.19 -10.96
CA GLU A 109 37.45 19.42 -11.65
C GLU A 109 38.77 19.96 -11.11
N SER A 110 38.91 20.00 -9.78
CA SER A 110 40.16 20.42 -9.15
C SER A 110 41.37 19.56 -9.54
N ILE A 111 41.18 18.27 -9.83
CA ILE A 111 42.25 17.38 -10.29
C ILE A 111 42.64 17.72 -11.72
N MET A 112 41.66 18.02 -12.58
CA MET A 112 41.90 18.41 -13.97
C MET A 112 42.65 19.74 -14.09
N ASP A 113 42.42 20.66 -13.16
CA ASP A 113 43.11 21.97 -13.10
C ASP A 113 44.56 21.90 -12.57
N LEU A 114 45.03 20.74 -12.11
CA LEU A 114 46.40 20.59 -11.61
C LEU A 114 47.42 20.60 -12.74
N GLU A 115 48.30 21.60 -12.74
CA GLU A 115 49.41 21.72 -13.68
C GLU A 115 50.57 20.77 -13.32
N PRO A 116 51.06 19.91 -14.24
CA PRO A 116 52.13 18.94 -13.97
C PRO A 116 53.54 19.57 -13.99
N THR A 117 53.68 20.77 -13.43
CA THR A 117 54.95 21.53 -13.40
C THR A 117 55.98 20.92 -12.45
N ASN A 118 55.55 20.35 -11.33
CA ASN A 118 56.37 19.58 -10.41
C ASN A 118 55.67 18.25 -10.10
N LEU A 119 56.23 17.15 -10.59
CA LEU A 119 55.62 15.82 -10.48
C LEU A 119 55.33 15.40 -9.03
N LYS A 120 56.14 15.84 -8.06
CA LYS A 120 55.95 15.52 -6.64
C LYS A 120 54.76 16.26 -6.05
N GLU A 121 54.59 17.54 -6.40
CA GLU A 121 53.48 18.37 -5.94
C GLU A 121 52.18 17.98 -6.65
N TYR A 122 52.24 17.72 -7.95
CA TYR A 122 51.12 17.19 -8.73
C TYR A 122 50.59 15.89 -8.12
N LYS A 123 51.48 14.91 -7.88
CA LYS A 123 51.08 13.64 -7.26
C LYS A 123 50.43 13.86 -5.89
N ALA A 124 51.01 14.71 -5.04
CA ALA A 124 50.45 15.00 -3.73
C ALA A 124 49.05 15.62 -3.81
N GLY A 125 48.83 16.56 -4.74
CA GLY A 125 47.52 17.18 -4.97
C GLY A 125 46.48 16.19 -5.50
N VAL A 126 46.87 15.30 -6.42
CA VAL A 126 45.99 14.23 -6.91
C VAL A 126 45.63 13.26 -5.78
N ASP A 127 46.62 12.78 -5.02
CA ASP A 127 46.40 11.84 -3.91
C ASP A 127 45.46 12.44 -2.84
N GLU A 128 45.64 13.72 -2.50
CA GLU A 128 44.78 14.46 -1.56
C GLU A 128 43.33 14.56 -2.06
N LYS A 129 43.13 15.00 -3.31
CA LYS A 129 41.78 15.16 -3.88
C LYS A 129 41.07 13.83 -4.10
N MET A 130 41.80 12.78 -4.48
CA MET A 130 41.27 11.42 -4.57
C MET A 130 40.84 10.87 -3.21
N MET A 131 41.62 11.13 -2.15
CA MET A 131 41.24 10.74 -0.79
C MET A 131 39.96 11.45 -0.34
N ALA A 132 39.87 12.76 -0.55
CA ALA A 132 38.67 13.53 -0.27
C ALA A 132 37.45 13.04 -1.07
N MET A 133 37.64 12.58 -2.31
CA MET A 133 36.57 12.03 -3.14
C MET A 133 36.05 10.70 -2.58
N ILE A 134 36.95 9.82 -2.14
CA ILE A 134 36.58 8.56 -1.49
C ILE A 134 35.85 8.83 -0.17
N GLU A 135 36.28 9.83 0.59
CA GLU A 135 35.58 10.25 1.81
C GLU A 135 34.18 10.80 1.50
N ALA A 136 34.04 11.62 0.46
CA ALA A 136 32.75 12.15 0.03
C ALA A 136 31.76 11.01 -0.28
N CYS A 137 32.20 9.93 -0.94
CA CYS A 137 31.38 8.73 -1.24
C CYS A 137 30.76 8.06 -0.01
N SER A 138 31.20 8.37 1.22
CA SER A 138 30.57 7.89 2.46
C SER A 138 29.10 8.33 2.62
N PHE A 139 28.62 9.30 1.83
CA PHE A 139 27.19 9.67 1.76
C PHE A 139 26.27 8.46 1.48
N GLN A 140 26.80 7.44 0.80
CA GLN A 140 26.06 6.22 0.46
C GLN A 140 25.60 5.45 1.71
N ASP A 141 26.42 5.42 2.77
CA ASP A 141 26.05 4.72 4.02
C ASP A 141 24.87 5.43 4.71
N ILE A 142 24.96 6.76 4.85
CA ILE A 142 23.87 7.57 5.41
C ILE A 142 22.60 7.44 4.56
N THR A 143 22.74 7.47 3.24
CA THR A 143 21.62 7.27 2.31
C THR A 143 20.97 5.90 2.51
N GLY A 144 21.76 4.83 2.58
CA GLY A 144 21.28 3.47 2.82
C GLY A 144 20.53 3.34 4.15
N GLN A 145 21.04 3.95 5.22
CA GLN A 145 20.39 3.95 6.53
C GLN A 145 19.04 4.69 6.50
N ARG A 146 18.97 5.85 5.84
CA ARG A 146 17.72 6.62 5.70
C ARG A 146 16.68 5.87 4.87
N VAL A 147 17.08 5.30 3.73
CA VAL A 147 16.19 4.47 2.89
C VAL A 147 15.68 3.27 3.67
N SER A 148 16.54 2.58 4.41
CA SER A 148 16.15 1.45 5.26
C SER A 148 15.10 1.84 6.31
N LYS A 149 15.24 3.03 6.91
CA LYS A 149 14.25 3.57 7.86
C LYS A 149 12.91 3.87 7.21
N VAL A 150 12.91 4.39 5.98
CA VAL A 150 11.70 4.62 5.18
C VAL A 150 11.01 3.29 4.87
N VAL A 151 11.75 2.32 4.33
CA VAL A 151 11.24 0.98 4.00
C VAL A 151 10.63 0.32 5.23
N THR A 152 11.34 0.32 6.36
CA THR A 152 10.83 -0.22 7.63
C THR A 152 9.53 0.46 8.07
N THR A 153 9.43 1.77 7.87
CA THR A 153 8.21 2.53 8.20
C THR A 153 7.03 2.12 7.32
N LEU A 154 7.27 1.94 6.01
CA LEU A 154 6.25 1.50 5.05
C LEU A 154 5.80 0.06 5.33
N THR A 155 6.72 -0.87 5.58
CA THR A 155 6.40 -2.26 5.94
C THR A 155 5.51 -2.32 7.19
N HIS A 156 5.80 -1.52 8.22
CA HIS A 156 4.93 -1.45 9.40
C HIS A 156 3.54 -0.88 9.13
N ILE A 157 3.40 0.02 8.15
CA ILE A 157 2.10 0.54 7.74
C ILE A 157 1.34 -0.57 6.99
N GLU A 158 2.00 -1.24 6.05
CA GLU A 158 1.47 -2.36 5.28
C GLU A 158 0.95 -3.48 6.19
N GLU A 159 1.74 -3.93 7.18
CA GLU A 159 1.32 -4.95 8.16
C GLU A 159 0.02 -4.57 8.89
N ARG A 160 -0.15 -3.28 9.22
CA ARG A 160 -1.38 -2.82 9.90
C ARG A 160 -2.57 -2.77 8.95
N VAL A 161 -2.35 -2.36 7.71
CA VAL A 161 -3.40 -2.34 6.67
C VAL A 161 -3.82 -3.76 6.30
N ALA A 162 -2.88 -4.68 6.11
CA ALA A 162 -3.14 -6.09 5.82
C ALA A 162 -3.94 -6.77 6.96
N ARG A 163 -3.58 -6.49 8.22
CA ARG A 163 -4.37 -6.98 9.37
C ARG A 163 -5.78 -6.40 9.36
N PHE A 164 -5.94 -5.11 9.10
CA PHE A 164 -7.26 -4.48 9.02
C PHE A 164 -8.11 -5.09 7.90
N SER A 165 -7.54 -5.25 6.70
CA SER A 165 -8.22 -5.86 5.54
C SER A 165 -8.69 -7.29 5.85
N SER A 166 -7.83 -8.12 6.43
CA SER A 166 -8.18 -9.51 6.76
C SER A 166 -9.29 -9.63 7.81
N VAL A 167 -9.37 -8.72 8.79
CA VAL A 167 -10.46 -8.74 9.78
C VAL A 167 -11.78 -8.21 9.21
N MET A 168 -11.70 -7.22 8.32
CA MET A 168 -12.89 -6.66 7.69
C MET A 168 -13.42 -7.52 6.53
N GLY A 169 -12.64 -8.49 6.05
CA GLY A 169 -13.01 -9.31 4.89
C GLY A 169 -13.14 -8.48 3.61
N VAL A 170 -12.43 -7.35 3.55
CA VAL A 170 -12.36 -6.53 2.35
C VAL A 170 -11.50 -7.29 1.36
N LEU A 171 -12.15 -7.89 0.36
CA LEU A 171 -11.47 -8.32 -0.84
C LEU A 171 -11.17 -7.06 -1.64
N ASP A 172 -9.96 -6.98 -2.21
CA ASP A 172 -9.64 -5.92 -3.14
C ASP A 172 -10.70 -5.89 -4.24
N ALA A 173 -11.13 -4.68 -4.64
CA ALA A 173 -11.89 -4.55 -5.86
C ALA A 173 -11.05 -5.13 -7.01
N GLU A 174 -11.69 -5.75 -8.01
CA GLU A 174 -10.97 -6.09 -9.25
C GLU A 174 -10.27 -4.82 -9.73
N ASP A 175 -8.95 -4.91 -9.93
CA ASP A 175 -8.11 -3.76 -10.27
C ASP A 175 -8.67 -3.09 -11.54
N ASP A 176 -9.21 -1.86 -11.38
CA ASP A 176 -9.71 -1.04 -12.47
C ASP A 176 -8.50 -0.42 -13.22
N GLY A 177 -7.66 -1.27 -13.81
CA GLY A 177 -6.67 -0.89 -14.83
C GLY A 177 -5.44 -0.12 -14.34
N GLU A 178 -5.06 -0.16 -13.06
CA GLU A 178 -3.74 0.33 -12.64
C GLU A 178 -2.62 -0.51 -13.29
N ASP A 179 -2.83 -1.82 -13.46
CA ASP A 179 -1.90 -2.72 -14.15
C ASP A 179 -1.58 -2.29 -15.60
N GLU A 180 -2.55 -1.86 -16.40
CA GLU A 180 -2.29 -1.46 -17.80
C GLU A 180 -1.45 -0.17 -17.88
N LYS A 181 -1.68 0.76 -16.95
CA LYS A 181 -0.99 2.04 -16.91
C LYS A 181 0.40 1.91 -16.30
N GLU A 182 0.57 0.99 -15.36
CA GLU A 182 1.86 0.62 -14.77
C GLU A 182 2.71 -0.18 -15.77
N GLN A 183 2.10 -1.12 -16.51
CA GLN A 183 2.73 -1.84 -17.62
C GLN A 183 3.16 -0.88 -18.73
N TRP A 184 2.28 0.03 -19.16
CA TRP A 184 2.65 1.04 -20.16
C TRP A 184 3.81 1.93 -19.67
N ARG A 185 3.85 2.29 -18.39
CA ARG A 185 4.96 3.04 -17.79
C ARG A 185 6.24 2.23 -17.77
N GLN A 186 6.21 0.97 -17.33
CA GLN A 186 7.36 0.07 -17.36
C GLN A 186 7.89 -0.12 -18.78
N ASP A 187 7.00 -0.34 -19.75
CA ASP A 187 7.35 -0.50 -21.16
C ASP A 187 7.89 0.79 -21.79
N ASN A 188 7.53 1.96 -21.24
CA ASN A 188 8.02 3.28 -21.68
C ASN A 188 9.12 3.87 -20.79
N LEU A 189 9.63 3.13 -19.79
CA LEU A 189 10.86 3.51 -19.07
C LEU A 189 12.04 3.29 -20.02
N LEU A 190 12.33 4.31 -20.82
CA LEU A 190 13.49 4.35 -21.70
C LEU A 190 14.78 4.44 -20.86
N ASN A 191 15.48 3.31 -20.76
CA ASN A 191 16.91 3.21 -20.46
C ASN A 191 17.38 3.77 -19.09
N GLY A 192 16.89 3.18 -18.00
CA GLY A 192 17.61 3.21 -16.72
C GLY A 192 18.55 2.00 -16.57
N PRO A 193 19.57 2.05 -15.70
CA PRO A 193 20.39 0.88 -15.38
C PRO A 193 19.48 -0.28 -14.95
N GLN A 194 19.53 -1.40 -15.69
CA GLN A 194 18.67 -2.54 -15.40
C GLN A 194 19.16 -3.22 -14.11
N LEU A 195 18.28 -3.30 -13.11
CA LEU A 195 18.48 -4.17 -11.95
C LEU A 195 18.43 -5.62 -12.46
N ASP A 196 19.54 -6.36 -12.36
CA ASP A 196 19.70 -7.75 -12.85
C ASP A 196 19.45 -7.97 -14.36
N GLY A 197 19.54 -6.90 -15.18
CA GLY A 197 19.52 -7.03 -16.64
C GLY A 197 20.71 -7.82 -17.17
N PRO A 198 20.62 -8.43 -18.37
CA PRO A 198 21.78 -9.08 -18.98
C PRO A 198 22.89 -8.04 -19.10
N ALA A 199 23.99 -8.23 -18.36
CA ALA A 199 25.19 -7.43 -18.50
C ALA A 199 25.53 -7.40 -19.99
N THR A 200 25.49 -6.22 -20.59
CA THR A 200 25.78 -6.07 -22.02
C THR A 200 27.22 -6.53 -22.20
N GLY A 201 27.39 -7.73 -22.76
CA GLY A 201 28.69 -8.36 -22.84
C GLY A 201 29.64 -7.49 -23.66
N GLN A 202 30.91 -7.43 -23.27
CA GLN A 202 31.93 -6.62 -23.94
C GLN A 202 31.94 -6.82 -25.47
N ASN A 203 31.65 -8.04 -25.94
CA ASN A 203 31.54 -8.38 -27.36
C ASN A 203 30.46 -7.57 -28.11
N ALA A 204 29.35 -7.23 -27.44
CA ALA A 204 28.28 -6.41 -28.02
C ALA A 204 28.63 -4.91 -27.99
N ILE A 205 29.46 -4.49 -27.02
CA ILE A 205 30.04 -3.15 -26.97
C ILE A 205 31.07 -3.01 -28.10
N ASP A 206 31.96 -3.98 -28.23
CA ASP A 206 32.99 -4.03 -29.27
C ASP A 206 32.34 -4.03 -30.66
N ALA A 207 31.29 -4.83 -30.90
CA ALA A 207 30.55 -4.82 -32.17
C ALA A 207 29.89 -3.47 -32.50
N LEU A 208 29.61 -2.64 -31.48
CA LEU A 208 29.04 -1.30 -31.64
C LEU A 208 30.11 -0.27 -32.05
N PHE A 209 31.38 -0.53 -31.70
CA PHE A 209 32.55 0.28 -32.07
C PHE A 209 33.34 -0.29 -33.27
N ASP A 210 33.11 -1.54 -33.66
CA ASP A 210 33.70 -2.20 -34.83
C ASP A 210 32.88 -1.94 -36.12
N GLY A 211 31.67 -1.40 -35.96
CA GLY A 211 30.80 -0.95 -37.04
C GLY A 211 31.22 0.39 -37.63
N ASP A 212 32.20 0.34 -38.54
CA ASP A 212 32.57 1.38 -39.51
C ASP A 212 33.47 2.54 -39.01
N ILE A 213 34.65 2.18 -38.50
CA ILE A 213 35.84 3.01 -38.73
C ILE A 213 36.88 2.12 -39.41
N SER A 214 36.59 1.77 -40.66
CA SER A 214 37.66 1.28 -41.54
C SER A 214 38.61 2.44 -41.81
N ASP A 215 39.90 2.19 -41.63
CA ASP A 215 41.03 3.13 -41.72
C ASP A 215 41.28 3.61 -43.18
N GLU A 216 40.24 3.63 -44.03
CA GLU A 216 40.29 4.11 -45.41
C GLU A 216 39.80 5.57 -45.48
N GLN A 217 40.78 6.47 -45.33
CA GLN A 217 40.77 7.85 -45.84
C GLN A 217 39.65 8.78 -45.34
N LEU A 218 39.68 9.11 -44.05
CA LEU A 218 39.28 10.47 -43.63
C LEU A 218 40.55 11.33 -43.61
N GLY A 219 40.90 11.85 -44.80
CA GLY A 219 42.03 12.76 -44.92
C GLY A 219 41.68 14.10 -44.28
N GLN A 220 42.69 14.84 -43.81
CA GLN A 220 42.54 16.21 -43.27
C GLN A 220 41.66 17.12 -44.15
N ASN A 221 41.65 16.88 -45.47
CA ASN A 221 40.83 17.61 -46.44
C ASN A 221 39.31 17.41 -46.27
N ASP A 222 38.87 16.23 -45.78
CA ASP A 222 37.46 15.95 -45.54
C ASP A 222 36.96 16.67 -44.28
N ILE A 223 37.84 16.78 -43.27
CA ILE A 223 37.59 17.56 -42.04
C ILE A 223 37.50 19.05 -42.38
N ASP A 224 38.42 19.56 -43.18
CA ASP A 224 38.44 20.99 -43.56
C ASP A 224 37.20 21.38 -44.38
N SER A 225 36.63 20.46 -45.18
CA SER A 225 35.42 20.70 -45.97
C SER A 225 34.11 20.83 -45.17
N MET A 226 34.10 20.41 -43.91
CA MET A 226 32.94 20.50 -43.02
C MET A 226 32.81 21.85 -42.32
N PHE A 227 33.86 22.69 -42.37
CA PHE A 227 33.91 23.97 -41.66
C PHE A 227 33.99 25.20 -42.58
N ASP A 228 33.87 25.01 -43.90
CA ASP A 228 33.67 26.08 -44.89
C ASP A 228 32.20 26.19 -45.37
#